data_AF-A0A2T6KQL9-F1
#
_entry.id   AF-A0A2T6KQL9-F1
#
_cell.length_a   1.000
_cell.length_b   1.000
_cell.length_c   1.000
_cell.angle_alpha   90.00
_cell.angle_beta   90.00
_cell.angle_gamma   90.00
#
_symmetry.space_group_name_H-M   'P 1'
#
loop_
_entity.id
_entity.type
_entity.pdbx_description
1 polymer ?
#
loop_
_entity_poly.entity_id
_entity_poly.type
_entity_poly.pdbx_seq_one_letter_code
_entity_poly.pdbx_strand_id
1 'polypeptide(L)'
;MKMKIGTALPEGYQVSHEDLSESMTALIAHYLLPLFAENMPDAMAKANVKGIVTELAYLFDEGEIEIGGKIYRPRIAFVDNTGATLPGFNKVKNFHEMVDDPFDIAPEAKITFEDVEFDAD
;
A
#
# COMPACT_ATOMS: atom_id res chain seq x y z
N MET A 1 -12.34 -2.32 1.31
CA MET A 1 -11.48 -3.17 2.18
C MET A 1 -10.85 -2.27 3.22
N LYS A 2 -10.89 -2.67 4.50
CA LYS A 2 -10.13 -1.99 5.57
C LYS A 2 -9.11 -2.96 6.13
N MET A 3 -7.95 -2.46 6.52
CA MET A 3 -6.95 -3.25 7.22
C MET A 3 -6.83 -2.78 8.66
N LYS A 4 -6.75 -3.72 9.60
CA LYS A 4 -6.49 -3.47 11.02
C LYS A 4 -5.22 -4.20 11.43
N ILE A 5 -4.33 -3.49 12.10
CA ILE A 5 -3.13 -4.04 12.74
C ILE A 5 -3.45 -4.21 14.22
N GLY A 6 -3.51 -5.45 14.69
CA GLY A 6 -3.97 -5.80 16.04
C GLY A 6 -2.91 -5.65 17.13
N THR A 7 -1.69 -5.27 16.77
CA THR A 7 -0.59 -5.04 17.70
C THR A 7 -0.73 -3.70 18.39
N ALA A 8 -0.67 -3.71 19.72
CA ALA A 8 -0.72 -2.47 20.50
C ALA A 8 0.50 -1.62 20.19
N LEU A 9 0.26 -0.36 19.84
CA LEU A 9 1.33 0.62 19.71
C LEU A 9 1.90 0.95 21.10
N PRO A 10 3.23 1.16 21.22
CA PRO A 10 3.84 1.63 22.46
C PRO A 10 3.21 2.95 22.95
N GLU A 11 3.28 3.20 24.25
CA GLU A 11 2.81 4.46 24.82
C GLU A 11 3.57 5.66 24.24
N GLY A 12 2.84 6.68 23.79
CA GLY A 12 3.42 7.87 23.15
C GLY A 12 3.97 7.65 21.74
N TYR A 13 3.77 6.47 21.15
CA TYR A 13 4.19 6.19 19.78
C TYR A 13 3.39 7.04 18.78
N GLN A 14 4.11 7.71 17.88
CA GLN A 14 3.51 8.45 16.78
C GLN A 14 3.76 7.70 15.48
N VAL A 15 2.68 7.31 14.81
CA VAL A 15 2.75 6.62 13.51
C VAL A 15 3.38 7.55 12.47
N SER A 16 4.40 7.03 11.78
CA SER A 16 5.12 7.71 10.71
C SER A 16 4.66 7.26 9.34
N HIS A 17 5.10 7.98 8.30
CA HIS A 17 4.88 7.55 6.92
C HIS A 17 5.60 6.23 6.59
N GLU A 18 6.80 6.02 7.14
CA GLU A 18 7.56 4.77 6.97
C GLU A 18 6.76 3.57 7.50
N ASP A 19 6.14 3.71 8.67
CA ASP A 19 5.36 2.65 9.31
C ASP A 19 4.17 2.16 8.45
N LEU A 20 3.55 3.06 7.70
CA LEU A 20 2.39 2.76 6.88
C LEU A 20 2.74 2.30 5.47
N SER A 21 3.99 2.46 5.06
CA SER A 21 4.36 2.26 3.67
C SER A 21 4.30 0.79 3.25
N GLU A 22 4.86 -0.14 4.03
CA GLU A 22 4.75 -1.59 3.80
C GLU A 22 3.28 -2.06 3.89
N SER A 23 2.57 -1.53 4.88
CA SER A 23 1.15 -1.78 5.14
C SER A 23 0.27 -1.43 3.93
N MET A 24 0.61 -0.36 3.21
CA MET A 24 -0.12 0.05 2.01
C MET A 24 0.02 -0.94 0.87
N THR A 25 1.23 -1.46 0.63
CA THR A 25 1.46 -2.47 -0.41
C THR A 25 0.63 -3.73 -0.15
N ALA A 26 0.65 -4.23 1.09
CA ALA A 26 -0.17 -5.37 1.49
C ALA A 26 -1.67 -5.08 1.30
N LEU A 27 -2.13 -3.89 1.69
CA LEU A 27 -3.51 -3.47 1.49
C LEU A 27 -3.92 -3.46 0.01
N ILE A 28 -3.10 -2.89 -0.88
CA ILE A 28 -3.36 -2.89 -2.32
C ILE A 28 -3.40 -4.32 -2.85
N ALA A 29 -2.43 -5.15 -2.50
CA ALA A 29 -2.34 -6.52 -2.99
C ALA A 29 -3.57 -7.35 -2.57
N HIS A 30 -3.98 -7.26 -1.30
CA HIS A 30 -5.18 -7.93 -0.80
C HIS A 30 -6.47 -7.37 -1.40
N TYR A 31 -6.51 -6.08 -1.75
CA TYR A 31 -7.65 -5.49 -2.45
C TYR A 31 -7.78 -6.01 -3.89
N LEU A 32 -6.67 -6.17 -4.60
CA LEU A 32 -6.65 -6.61 -5.99
C LEU A 32 -6.85 -8.13 -6.14
N LEU A 33 -6.42 -8.92 -5.15
CA LEU A 33 -6.43 -10.39 -5.24
C LEU A 33 -7.79 -11.00 -5.61
N PRO A 34 -8.93 -10.60 -5.02
CA PRO A 34 -10.25 -11.12 -5.39
C PRO A 34 -10.57 -10.97 -6.88
N LEU A 35 -10.12 -9.88 -7.52
CA LEU A 35 -10.39 -9.62 -8.95
C LEU A 35 -9.77 -10.67 -9.88
N PHE A 36 -8.72 -11.35 -9.42
CA PHE A 36 -8.03 -12.38 -10.18
C PHE A 36 -8.37 -13.79 -9.70
N ALA A 37 -8.50 -13.97 -8.38
CA ALA A 37 -8.67 -15.28 -7.74
C ALA A 37 -9.95 -16.03 -8.16
N GLU A 38 -10.98 -15.32 -8.63
CA GLU A 38 -12.20 -15.97 -9.17
C GLU A 38 -11.96 -16.74 -10.47
N ASN A 39 -10.96 -16.31 -11.25
CA ASN A 39 -10.77 -16.78 -12.63
C ASN A 39 -9.46 -17.56 -12.85
N MET A 40 -8.62 -17.68 -11.83
CA MET A 40 -7.34 -18.40 -11.94
C MET A 40 -6.89 -19.00 -10.60
N PRO A 41 -5.95 -19.97 -10.61
CA PRO A 41 -5.39 -20.51 -9.39
C PRO A 41 -4.73 -19.44 -8.51
N ASP A 42 -4.81 -19.61 -7.18
CA ASP A 42 -4.29 -18.64 -6.18
C ASP A 42 -2.84 -18.21 -6.44
N ALA A 43 -1.95 -19.14 -6.77
CA ALA A 43 -0.56 -18.83 -7.07
C ALA A 43 -0.41 -17.91 -8.30
N MET A 44 -1.24 -18.10 -9.34
CA MET A 44 -1.24 -17.23 -10.52
C MET A 44 -1.87 -15.87 -10.21
N ALA A 45 -2.94 -15.84 -9.42
CA ALA A 45 -3.58 -14.60 -9.01
C ALA A 45 -2.61 -13.72 -8.22
N LYS A 46 -1.91 -14.29 -7.23
CA LYS A 46 -0.87 -13.61 -6.45
C LYS A 46 0.29 -13.10 -7.32
N ALA A 47 0.75 -13.90 -8.28
CA ALA A 47 1.82 -13.49 -9.19
C ALA A 47 1.40 -12.27 -10.05
N ASN A 48 0.18 -12.28 -10.58
CA ASN A 48 -0.35 -11.16 -11.36
C ASN A 48 -0.50 -9.89 -10.52
N VAL A 49 -1.04 -10.02 -9.31
CA VAL A 49 -1.17 -8.89 -8.38
C VAL A 49 0.20 -8.34 -8.00
N LYS A 50 1.18 -9.19 -7.69
CA LYS A 50 2.56 -8.76 -7.42
C LYS A 50 3.11 -7.95 -8.58
N GLY A 51 2.93 -8.42 -9.82
CA GLY A 51 3.31 -7.67 -11.02
C GLY A 51 2.66 -6.28 -11.11
N ILE A 52 1.36 -6.15 -10.86
CA ILE A 52 0.67 -4.86 -10.89
C ILE A 52 1.22 -3.90 -9.83
N VAL A 53 1.43 -4.39 -8.61
CA VAL A 53 1.96 -3.56 -7.51
C VAL A 53 3.40 -3.13 -7.81
N THR A 54 4.20 -3.99 -8.45
CA THR A 54 5.56 -3.64 -8.91
C THR A 54 5.53 -2.52 -9.95
N GLU A 55 4.64 -2.59 -10.94
CA GLU A 55 4.50 -1.51 -11.94
C GLU A 55 4.05 -0.18 -11.31
N LEU A 56 3.14 -0.24 -10.33
CA LEU A 56 2.76 0.96 -9.56
C LEU A 56 3.96 1.56 -8.83
N ALA A 57 4.85 0.73 -8.28
CA ALA A 57 6.07 1.22 -7.65
C ALA A 57 7.01 1.93 -8.60
N TYR A 58 7.24 1.37 -9.78
CA TYR A 58 8.02 2.05 -10.81
C TYR A 58 7.42 3.40 -11.18
N LEU A 59 6.08 3.49 -11.31
CA LEU A 59 5.41 4.76 -11.55
C LEU A 59 5.66 5.78 -10.43
N PHE A 60 5.61 5.37 -9.16
CA PHE A 60 5.87 6.28 -8.04
C PHE A 60 7.34 6.71 -7.93
N ASP A 61 8.26 5.83 -8.30
CA ASP A 61 9.69 6.09 -8.15
C ASP A 61 10.25 6.93 -9.29
N GLU A 62 9.89 6.57 -10.52
CA GLU A 62 10.47 7.12 -11.75
C GLU A 62 9.49 8.00 -12.54
N GLY A 63 8.20 8.02 -12.18
CA GLY A 63 7.21 8.82 -12.88
C GLY A 63 7.53 10.31 -12.83
N GLU A 64 7.38 10.97 -13.98
CA GLU A 64 7.56 12.42 -14.11
C GLU A 64 6.39 13.04 -14.84
N ILE A 65 5.93 14.18 -14.35
CA ILE A 65 4.86 14.99 -14.93
C ILE A 65 5.45 16.37 -15.20
N GLU A 66 5.48 16.77 -16.47
CA GLU A 66 5.96 18.10 -16.87
C GLU A 66 4.79 19.07 -17.09
N ILE A 67 4.79 20.19 -16.37
CA ILE A 67 3.78 21.25 -16.49
C ILE A 67 4.49 22.60 -16.55
N GLY A 68 4.40 23.30 -17.68
CA GLY A 68 4.97 24.63 -17.85
C GLY A 68 6.49 24.70 -17.63
N GLY A 69 7.22 23.68 -18.08
CA GLY A 69 8.68 23.57 -17.92
C GLY A 69 9.14 23.19 -16.51
N LYS A 70 8.23 22.75 -15.63
CA LYS A 70 8.53 22.25 -14.29
C LYS A 70 8.21 20.76 -14.21
N ILE A 71 9.08 20.00 -13.54
CA ILE A 71 8.93 18.56 -13.32
C ILE A 71 8.33 18.32 -11.92
N TYR A 72 7.30 17.50 -11.88
CA TYR A 72 6.66 16.99 -10.68
C TYR A 72 6.77 15.46 -10.67
N ARG A 73 6.94 14.86 -9.50
CA ARG A 73 6.98 13.40 -9.35
C ARG A 73 5.81 12.95 -8.47
N PRO A 74 5.10 11.88 -8.86
CA PRO A 74 4.05 11.34 -8.02
C PRO A 74 4.65 10.82 -6.72
N ARG A 75 3.93 11.02 -5.62
CA ARG A 75 4.31 10.57 -4.28
C ARG A 75 3.07 10.14 -3.52
N ILE A 76 3.19 9.11 -2.70
CA ILE A 76 2.14 8.70 -1.77
C ILE A 76 2.29 9.52 -0.49
N ALA A 77 1.20 10.08 0.00
CA ALA A 77 1.14 10.77 1.28
C ALA A 77 0.02 10.17 2.12
N PHE A 78 0.34 9.66 3.30
CA PHE A 78 -0.67 9.23 4.27
C PHE A 78 -1.19 10.43 5.05
N VAL A 79 -2.50 10.47 5.24
CA VAL A 79 -3.18 11.50 6.02
C VAL A 79 -3.91 10.86 7.20
N ASP A 80 -3.92 11.54 8.34
CA ASP A 80 -4.71 11.12 9.49
C ASP A 80 -6.20 11.47 9.32
N ASN A 81 -7.01 11.13 10.32
CA ASN A 81 -8.44 11.42 10.34
C ASN A 81 -8.78 12.92 10.41
N THR A 82 -7.81 13.78 10.68
CA THR A 82 -7.95 15.25 10.65
C THR A 82 -7.58 15.85 9.29
N GLY A 83 -7.03 15.02 8.38
CA GLY A 83 -6.52 15.44 7.08
C GLY A 83 -5.08 15.93 7.10
N ALA A 84 -4.39 15.83 8.24
CA ALA A 84 -2.98 16.20 8.33
C ALA A 84 -2.10 15.11 7.72
N THR A 85 -1.13 15.50 6.89
CA THR A 85 -0.14 14.56 6.36
C THR A 85 0.77 14.06 7.48
N LEU A 86 1.01 12.76 7.51
CA LEU A 86 1.92 12.15 8.48
C LEU A 86 3.37 12.61 8.26
N PRO A 87 4.17 12.72 9.34
CA PRO A 87 5.56 13.10 9.24
C PRO A 87 6.36 12.09 8.41
N GLY A 88 7.36 12.58 7.68
CA GLY A 88 8.30 11.74 6.92
C GLY A 88 7.93 11.46 5.47
N PHE A 89 6.74 11.87 4.99
CA PHE A 89 6.33 11.63 3.59
C PHE A 89 7.31 12.19 2.53
N ASN A 90 8.08 13.22 2.87
CA ASN A 90 9.09 13.82 2.01
C ASN A 90 10.44 13.09 2.01
N LYS A 91 10.62 12.08 2.88
CA LYS A 91 11.86 11.32 3.03
C LYS A 91 11.83 9.98 2.31
N VAL A 92 10.65 9.43 2.04
CA VAL A 92 10.50 8.17 1.29
C VAL A 92 10.87 8.41 -0.16
N LYS A 93 11.92 7.71 -0.62
CA LYS A 93 12.45 7.88 -1.97
C LYS A 93 11.92 6.84 -2.95
N ASN A 94 11.68 5.62 -2.47
CA ASN A 94 11.50 4.44 -3.29
C ASN A 94 10.35 3.56 -2.75
N PHE A 95 9.24 3.48 -3.47
CA PHE A 95 8.13 2.57 -3.22
C PHE A 95 8.47 1.13 -3.61
N HIS A 96 9.43 0.90 -4.53
CA HIS A 96 9.81 -0.47 -4.93
C HIS A 96 10.39 -1.29 -3.77
N GLU A 97 11.05 -0.63 -2.80
CA GLU A 97 11.58 -1.26 -1.58
C GLU A 97 10.45 -1.89 -0.73
N MET A 98 9.20 -1.55 -0.98
CA MET A 98 8.03 -1.98 -0.23
C MET A 98 7.20 -3.05 -0.97
N VAL A 99 7.61 -3.48 -2.17
CA VAL A 99 6.87 -4.44 -3.02
C VAL A 99 7.49 -5.83 -3.04
N ASP A 100 8.62 -6.03 -2.36
CA ASP A 100 9.37 -7.28 -2.47
C ASP A 100 8.53 -8.50 -2.09
N ASP A 101 7.71 -8.47 -1.03
CA ASP A 101 6.78 -9.56 -0.69
C ASP A 101 5.46 -9.07 -0.05
N PRO A 102 4.47 -8.63 -0.86
CA PRO A 102 3.28 -7.93 -0.37
C PRO A 102 2.27 -8.85 0.34
N PHE A 103 2.48 -10.18 0.29
CA PHE A 103 1.63 -11.17 0.95
C PHE A 103 2.31 -11.84 2.16
N ASP A 104 3.60 -11.56 2.41
CA ASP A 104 4.33 -12.11 3.56
C ASP A 104 4.28 -11.13 4.73
N ILE A 105 3.17 -11.20 5.47
CA ILE A 105 2.90 -10.30 6.59
C ILE A 105 3.40 -10.93 7.89
N ALA A 106 4.16 -10.16 8.66
CA ALA A 106 4.63 -10.53 9.99
C ALA A 106 3.45 -11.01 10.89
N PRO A 107 3.44 -12.28 11.35
CA PRO A 107 2.35 -12.84 12.15
C PRO A 107 2.06 -12.04 13.43
N GLU A 108 3.10 -11.46 14.03
CA GLU A 108 3.04 -10.64 15.23
C GLU A 108 2.28 -9.33 15.04
N ALA A 109 2.10 -8.85 13.80
CA ALA A 109 1.32 -7.64 13.49
C ALA A 109 -0.19 -7.85 13.65
N LYS A 110 -0.65 -9.11 13.73
CA LYS A 110 -2.06 -9.50 13.90
C LYS A 110 -2.97 -8.76 12.92
N ILE A 111 -2.61 -8.81 11.63
CA ILE A 111 -3.34 -8.10 10.58
C ILE A 111 -4.66 -8.82 10.26
N THR A 112 -5.75 -8.05 10.18
CA THR A 112 -7.05 -8.52 9.68
C THR A 112 -7.56 -7.61 8.58
N PHE A 113 -8.12 -8.19 7.52
CA PHE A 113 -8.75 -7.46 6.42
C PHE A 113 -10.28 -7.58 6.50
N GLU A 114 -10.97 -6.46 6.41
CA GLU A 114 -12.42 -6.40 6.25
C GLU A 114 -12.78 -6.56 4.77
N ASP A 115 -13.74 -7.43 4.47
CA ASP A 115 -14.25 -7.61 3.11
C ASP A 115 -14.71 -6.28 2.50
N VAL A 116 -14.58 -6.17 1.18
CA VAL A 116 -15.16 -5.04 0.45
C VAL A 116 -16.66 -5.31 0.37
N GLU A 117 -17.47 -4.50 1.07
CA GLU A 117 -18.90 -4.44 0.78
C GLU A 117 -19.04 -3.86 -0.63
N PHE A 118 -19.32 -4.72 -1.61
CA PHE A 118 -19.80 -4.27 -2.91
C PHE A 118 -21.30 -4.08 -2.78
N ASP A 119 -21.77 -2.83 -2.88
CA ASP A 119 -23.19 -2.58 -3.11
C ASP A 119 -23.55 -3.30 -4.42
N ALA A 120 -24.41 -4.32 -4.32
CA ALA A 120 -24.96 -4.99 -5.48
C ALA A 120 -25.96 -4.03 -6.13
N ASP A 121 -25.54 -3.35 -7.20
CA ASP A 121 -26.42 -2.62 -8.11
C ASP A 121 -27.45 -3.57 -8.78
#